data_AF-A0A6J4XTW4-F1
#
_entry.id   AF-A0A6J4XTW4-F1
#
_cell.length_a   1.000
_cell.length_b   1.000
_cell.length_c   1.000
_cell.angle_alpha   90.00
_cell.angle_beta   90.00
_cell.angle_gamma   90.00
#
_symmetry.space_group_name_H-M   'P 1'
#
loop_
_entity.id
_entity.type
_entity.pdbx_description
1 polymer ?
#
loop_
_entity_poly.entity_id
_entity_poly.type
_entity_poly.pdbx_seq_one_letter_code
_entity_poly.pdbx_strand_id
1 'polypeptide(L)'
;MIAYYVHDEKKENDVIVIPDRECSIPVDRERLETFISVDPVFASWPGDACGLVTPEDFGVVIATRDDGGDVCVLDQDKWRARMEHYLGSP
;
A
#
# COMPACT_ATOMS: atom_id res chain seq x y z
N MET A 1 -5.34 3.11 12.33
CA MET A 1 -5.55 3.76 11.01
C MET A 1 -5.17 2.73 9.98
N ILE A 2 -5.99 2.49 8.96
CA ILE A 2 -5.74 1.37 8.04
C ILE A 2 -5.16 1.90 6.73
N ALA A 3 -4.00 1.37 6.34
CA ALA A 3 -3.38 1.56 5.05
C ALA A 3 -3.66 0.36 4.14
N TYR A 4 -3.99 0.63 2.87
CA TYR A 4 -4.34 -0.37 1.88
C TYR A 4 -3.30 -0.35 0.78
N TYR A 5 -2.59 -1.46 0.59
CA TYR A 5 -1.68 -1.65 -0.52
C TYR A 5 -2.46 -2.14 -1.74
N VAL A 6 -2.56 -1.30 -2.75
CA VAL A 6 -3.40 -1.47 -3.94
C VAL A 6 -2.54 -1.52 -5.19
N HIS A 7 -2.86 -2.44 -6.08
CA HIS A 7 -2.25 -2.53 -7.40
C HIS A 7 -3.26 -2.11 -8.47
N ASP A 8 -2.94 -1.03 -9.20
CA ASP A 8 -3.70 -0.58 -10.36
C ASP A 8 -3.24 -1.38 -11.59
N GLU A 9 -3.98 -2.42 -11.92
CA GLU A 9 -3.71 -3.28 -13.08
C GLU A 9 -3.78 -2.53 -14.42
N LYS A 10 -4.46 -1.38 -14.48
CA LYS A 10 -4.62 -0.62 -15.73
C LYS A 10 -3.44 0.29 -16.02
N LYS A 11 -2.79 0.77 -14.97
CA LYS A 11 -1.64 1.69 -15.06
C LYS A 11 -0.31 1.01 -14.71
N GLU A 12 -0.36 -0.26 -14.32
CA GLU A 12 0.79 -1.05 -13.87
C GLU A 12 1.58 -0.36 -12.76
N ASN A 13 0.88 0.32 -11.84
CA ASN A 13 1.48 0.99 -10.71
C ASN A 13 0.83 0.56 -9.39
N ASP A 14 1.61 0.67 -8.32
CA ASP A 14 1.19 0.33 -6.98
C ASP A 14 0.99 1.62 -6.16
N VAL A 15 -0.06 1.65 -5.35
CA VAL A 15 -0.41 2.79 -4.51
C VAL A 15 -0.83 2.31 -3.11
N ILE A 16 -0.44 3.07 -2.09
CA ILE A 16 -0.93 2.91 -0.72
C ILE A 16 -2.03 3.93 -0.50
N VAL A 17 -3.25 3.47 -0.24
CA VAL A 17 -4.41 4.32 0.05
C VAL A 17 -4.62 4.39 1.55
N ILE A 18 -4.77 5.59 2.09
CA ILE A 18 -5.12 5.81 3.49
C ILE A 18 -6.44 6.58 3.53
N PRO A 19 -7.59 5.88 3.62
CA PRO A 19 -8.90 6.50 3.61
C PRO A 19 -9.10 7.52 4.72
N ASP A 20 -8.58 7.26 5.93
CA ASP A 20 -8.63 8.18 7.07
C ASP A 20 -7.97 9.54 6.80
N ARG A 21 -7.07 9.60 5.81
CA ARG A 21 -6.36 10.82 5.40
C ARG A 21 -6.79 11.34 4.04
N GLU A 22 -7.76 10.68 3.40
CA GLU A 22 -8.21 10.98 2.03
C GLU A 22 -7.04 11.14 1.06
N CYS A 23 -6.01 10.30 1.22
CA CYS A 23 -4.79 10.38 0.42
C CYS A 23 -4.36 9.04 -0.17
N SER A 24 -3.67 9.12 -1.30
CA SER A 24 -2.95 8.01 -1.91
C SER A 24 -1.47 8.35 -2.05
N ILE A 25 -0.63 7.36 -1.82
CA ILE A 25 0.82 7.47 -1.90
C ILE A 25 1.30 6.49 -2.97
N PRO A 26 2.01 6.94 -4.02
CA PRO A 26 2.63 6.01 -4.96
C PRO A 26 3.67 5.14 -4.24
N VAL A 27 3.68 3.86 -4.57
CA VAL A 27 4.60 2.90 -3.97
C VAL A 27 5.91 2.93 -4.73
N ASP A 28 6.98 3.21 -3.98
CA ASP A 28 8.35 2.89 -4.33
C ASP A 28 8.91 1.86 -3.33
N ARG A 29 10.18 1.51 -3.50
CA ARG A 29 10.89 0.58 -2.63
C ARG A 29 10.88 1.03 -1.16
N GLU A 30 11.19 2.28 -0.87
CA GLU A 30 11.28 2.80 0.51
C GLU A 30 9.92 2.80 1.19
N ARG A 31 8.86 3.14 0.45
CA ARG A 31 7.48 3.10 0.91
C ARG A 31 7.03 1.68 1.18
N LEU A 32 7.39 0.71 0.34
CA LEU A 32 7.08 -0.69 0.58
C LEU A 32 7.84 -1.23 1.80
N GLU A 33 9.14 -0.92 1.93
CA GLU A 33 9.95 -1.29 3.10
C GLU A 33 9.35 -0.71 4.39
N THR A 34 8.91 0.54 4.36
CA THR A 34 8.22 1.16 5.50
C THR A 34 6.88 0.48 5.76
N PHE A 35 6.09 0.19 4.72
CA PHE A 35 4.80 -0.49 4.84
C PHE A 35 4.91 -1.86 5.50
N ILE A 36 6.02 -2.60 5.32
CA ILE A 36 6.28 -3.90 5.96
C ILE A 36 7.10 -3.80 7.25
N SER A 37 7.59 -2.62 7.62
CA SER A 37 8.37 -2.39 8.85
C SER A 37 7.59 -2.71 10.12
N VAL A 38 8.25 -2.90 11.26
CA VAL A 38 7.58 -3.21 12.53
C VAL A 38 6.69 -2.06 13.01
N ASP A 39 7.08 -0.80 12.75
CA ASP A 39 6.38 0.39 13.23
C ASP A 39 6.24 1.44 12.09
N PRO A 40 5.32 1.24 11.15
CA PRO A 40 5.10 2.20 10.06
C PRO A 40 4.37 3.44 10.57
N VAL A 41 4.97 4.62 10.44
CA VAL A 41 4.30 5.88 10.81
C VAL A 41 3.61 6.49 9.59
N PHE A 42 2.39 6.04 9.28
CA PHE A 42 1.65 6.50 8.10
C PHE A 42 1.18 7.96 8.19
N ALA A 43 1.01 8.48 9.41
CA ALA A 43 0.54 9.85 9.66
C ALA A 43 1.48 10.94 9.10
N SER A 44 2.77 10.64 8.95
CA SER A 44 3.78 11.59 8.44
C SER A 44 3.97 11.53 6.93
N TRP A 45 3.31 10.60 6.24
CA TRP A 45 3.56 10.39 4.81
C TRP A 45 2.98 11.54 3.98
N PRO A 46 3.77 12.13 3.07
CA PRO A 46 3.24 13.01 2.04
C PRO A 46 2.50 12.14 1.01
N GLY A 47 1.25 12.51 0.71
CA GLY A 47 0.43 11.82 -0.27
C GLY A 47 -0.38 12.82 -1.07
N ASP A 48 -0.83 12.40 -2.25
CA ASP A 48 -1.74 13.20 -3.06
C ASP A 48 -3.15 13.11 -2.45
N ALA A 49 -3.80 14.26 -2.29
CA ALA A 49 -5.18 14.29 -1.84
C ALA A 49 -6.05 13.63 -2.92
N CYS A 50 -6.68 12.52 -2.59
CA CYS A 50 -7.52 11.77 -3.50
C CYS A 50 -9.02 11.90 -3.20
N GLY A 51 -9.38 12.54 -2.08
CA GLY A 51 -10.75 12.74 -1.64
C GLY A 51 -11.39 11.46 -1.06
N LEU A 52 -12.72 11.48 -0.93
CA LEU A 52 -13.53 10.31 -0.53
C LEU A 52 -13.58 9.27 -1.67
N VAL A 53 -12.53 8.48 -1.76
CA VAL A 53 -12.41 7.34 -2.69
C VAL A 53 -12.10 6.08 -1.90
N THR A 54 -12.62 4.95 -2.37
CA THR A 54 -12.35 3.64 -1.77
C THR A 54 -11.03 3.08 -2.32
N PRO A 55 -10.30 2.26 -1.55
CA PRO A 55 -9.11 1.58 -2.06
C PRO A 55 -9.37 0.81 -3.36
N GLU A 56 -10.56 0.21 -3.51
CA GLU A 56 -10.95 -0.51 -4.73
C GLU A 56 -11.10 0.39 -5.97
N ASP A 57 -11.32 1.71 -5.80
CA ASP A 57 -11.39 2.64 -6.94
C ASP A 57 -10.03 2.81 -7.64
N PHE A 58 -8.93 2.53 -6.93
CA PHE A 58 -7.58 2.58 -7.48
C PHE A 58 -7.14 1.27 -8.12
N GLY A 59 -7.73 0.14 -7.75
CA GLY A 59 -7.32 -1.17 -8.25
C GLY A 59 -7.63 -2.30 -7.29
N VAL A 60 -6.83 -3.36 -7.35
CA VAL A 60 -7.00 -4.55 -6.51
C VAL A 60 -6.23 -4.37 -5.21
N VAL A 61 -6.92 -4.46 -4.08
CA VAL A 61 -6.29 -4.47 -2.75
C VAL A 61 -5.53 -5.79 -2.58
N ILE A 62 -4.21 -5.70 -2.45
CA ILE A 62 -3.33 -6.85 -2.27
C ILE A 62 -3.11 -7.13 -0.79
N ALA A 63 -2.95 -6.09 0.03
CA ALA A 63 -2.71 -6.22 1.46
C ALA A 63 -3.27 -5.02 2.22
N THR A 64 -3.59 -5.23 3.49
CA THR A 64 -4.01 -4.17 4.41
C THR A 64 -3.13 -4.19 5.64
N ARG A 65 -2.97 -3.03 6.26
CA ARG A 65 -2.20 -2.91 7.50
C ARG A 65 -2.79 -1.86 8.41
N ASP A 66 -2.91 -2.18 9.70
CA ASP A 66 -3.19 -1.17 10.72
C ASP A 66 -1.89 -0.52 11.23
N ASP A 67 -2.04 0.68 11.77
CA ASP A 67 -0.99 1.46 12.42
C ASP A 67 -0.49 0.70 13.65
N GLY A 68 0.73 0.15 13.58
CA GLY A 68 1.30 -0.74 14.59
C GLY A 68 0.80 -2.20 14.56
N GLY A 69 0.01 -2.60 13.56
CA GLY A 69 -0.46 -3.97 13.37
C GLY A 69 0.36 -4.77 12.35
N ASP A 70 0.03 -6.06 12.19
CA ASP A 70 0.62 -6.94 11.17
C ASP A 70 0.11 -6.62 9.76
N VAL A 71 0.88 -7.01 8.74
CA VAL A 71 0.44 -6.97 7.33
C VAL A 71 -0.52 -8.13 7.09
N CYS A 72 -1.77 -7.82 6.76
CA CYS A 72 -2.77 -8.79 6.32
C CYS A 72 -2.76 -8.87 4.80
N VAL A 73 -2.18 -9.95 4.26
CA VAL A 73 -2.15 -10.20 2.81
C VAL A 73 -3.48 -10.81 2.35
N LEU A 74 -4.11 -10.18 1.36
CA LEU A 74 -5.37 -10.62 0.76
C LEU A 74 -5.16 -11.40 -0.55
N ASP A 75 -4.13 -11.04 -1.33
CA ASP A 75 -3.73 -11.74 -2.56
C ASP A 75 -2.26 -12.14 -2.49
N GLN A 76 -2.00 -13.42 -2.18
CA GLN A 76 -0.65 -13.93 -1.93
C GLN A 76 0.23 -13.97 -3.18
N ASP A 77 -0.35 -14.25 -4.36
CA ASP A 77 0.41 -14.34 -5.60
C ASP A 77 0.82 -12.95 -6.09
N LYS A 78 -0.10 -11.98 -6.06
CA LYS A 78 0.23 -10.59 -6.37
C LYS A 78 1.20 -10.02 -5.34
N TRP A 79 1.00 -10.28 -4.05
CA TRP A 79 1.93 -9.86 -3.00
C TRP A 79 3.34 -10.33 -3.26
N ARG A 80 3.54 -11.63 -3.51
CA ARG A 80 4.87 -12.19 -3.81
C ARG A 80 5.50 -11.52 -5.04
N ALA A 81 4.73 -11.32 -6.11
CA ALA A 81 5.21 -10.65 -7.31
C ALA A 81 5.62 -9.18 -7.05
N ARG A 82 4.91 -8.45 -6.19
CA ARG A 82 5.25 -7.07 -5.83
C ARG A 82 6.46 -6.99 -4.91
N MET A 83 6.56 -7.88 -3.93
CA MET A 83 7.73 -8.00 -3.06
C MET A 83 9.00 -8.26 -3.88
N GLU A 84 8.93 -9.18 -4.85
CA GLU A 84 10.04 -9.44 -5.77
C GLU A 84 10.36 -8.24 -6.66
N HIS A 85 9.34 -7.53 -7.16
CA HIS A 85 9.53 -6.35 -8.00
C HIS A 85 10.29 -5.21 -7.29
N TYR A 86 9.94 -4.91 -6.03
CA TYR A 86 10.47 -3.75 -5.31
C TYR A 86 11.69 -4.07 -4.44
N LEU A 87 11.70 -5.24 -3.79
CA LEU A 87 12.76 -5.62 -2.84
C LEU A 87 13.75 -6.62 -3.42
N GLY A 88 13.43 -7.20 -4.59
CA GLY A 88 14.15 -8.33 -5.16
C GLY A 88 13.68 -9.66 -4.55
N SER A 89 14.14 -10.76 -5.15
CA SER A 89 14.08 -12.06 -4.49
C SER A 89 15.05 -12.07 -3.29
N PRO A 90 14.66 -12.59 -2.12
CA PRO A 90 15.59 -12.80 -1.01
C PRO A 90 16.72 -13.75 -1.38
#